data_AF-A0A3P4B8R2-F1
#
_entry.id   AF-A0A3P4B8R2-F1
#
_cell.length_a   1.000
_cell.length_b   1.000
_cell.length_c   1.000
_cell.angle_alpha   90.00
_cell.angle_beta   90.00
_cell.angle_gamma   90.00
#
_symmetry.space_group_name_H-M   'P 1'
#
loop_
_entity.id
_entity.type
_entity.pdbx_description
1 polymer ?
#
loop_
_entity_poly.entity_id
_entity_poly.type
_entity_poly.pdbx_seq_one_letter_code
_entity_poly.pdbx_strand_id
1 'polypeptide(L)'
;MKNLQEATERICELQGSLIASDALFSAFLEAWLPATRDTLARSFEMHTDAARTVMLNTAVSDSALAAFERDVARMRAVLAEPAPTQAPLEPRHAIEPVLLATTHIRTYAGSQLSTSASGFFFRRDDRLFLVTNLHVFADEPSGHFPDRVEIELHTDTSDLTQYATFSIPLYGNGIALWRQATDTAGSVDIAAIEIQSDRLPERTMLQAFDTSHLAPQGEDVVIGDNLTVIGFPLGFHDTVHHLAVARSASIASAYGVRFQQQGYFLTDARTHRGSSGSPVLRRRSGVQSRDSLLPWQLLGVHSTRMDMRTRDLAQDESLGLNCAWYADVLMVLTRPA
;
A
#
# COMPACT_ATOMS: atom_id res chain seq x y z
N MET A 1 -29.76 20.28 47.92
CA MET A 1 -29.17 20.43 46.57
C MET A 1 -27.82 19.73 46.44
N LYS A 2 -26.86 19.87 47.39
CA LYS A 2 -25.57 19.14 47.35
C LYS A 2 -25.69 17.60 47.25
N ASN A 3 -26.57 16.96 48.03
CA ASN A 3 -26.74 15.50 47.99
C ASN A 3 -27.22 14.93 46.65
N LEU A 4 -28.02 15.67 45.89
CA LEU A 4 -28.55 15.16 44.62
C LEU A 4 -27.50 15.23 43.51
N GLN A 5 -26.67 16.27 43.55
CA GLN A 5 -25.56 16.47 42.62
C GLN A 5 -24.47 15.42 42.84
N GLU A 6 -24.08 15.18 44.10
CA GLU A 6 -23.09 14.16 44.46
C GLU A 6 -23.58 12.74 44.10
N ALA A 7 -24.88 12.44 44.31
CA ALA A 7 -25.46 11.19 43.84
C ALA A 7 -25.43 11.05 42.31
N THR A 8 -25.68 12.15 41.58
CA THR A 8 -25.64 12.15 40.11
C THR A 8 -24.21 11.92 39.59
N GLU A 9 -23.23 12.60 40.18
CA GLU A 9 -21.80 12.42 39.84
C GLU A 9 -21.37 10.97 40.08
N ARG A 10 -21.77 10.36 41.21
CA ARG A 10 -21.43 8.96 41.51
C ARG A 10 -22.10 7.98 40.55
N ILE A 11 -23.33 8.26 40.11
CA ILE A 11 -24.02 7.45 39.09
C ILE A 11 -23.26 7.55 37.76
N CYS A 12 -22.83 8.74 37.34
CA CYS A 12 -22.04 8.93 36.12
C CYS A 12 -20.69 8.19 36.17
N GLU A 13 -19.99 8.23 37.31
CA GLU A 13 -18.73 7.49 37.50
C GLU A 13 -18.92 5.97 37.38
N LEU A 14 -19.99 5.44 37.97
CA LEU A 14 -20.33 4.02 37.88
C LEU A 14 -20.72 3.62 36.44
N GLN A 15 -21.47 4.47 35.74
CA GLN A 15 -21.81 4.26 34.32
C GLN A 15 -20.55 4.24 33.45
N GLY A 16 -19.63 5.19 33.65
CA GLY A 16 -18.36 5.22 32.92
C GLY A 16 -17.50 3.98 33.18
N SER A 17 -17.41 3.54 34.44
CA SER A 17 -16.66 2.33 34.81
C SER A 17 -17.26 1.05 34.20
N LEU A 18 -18.59 0.96 34.12
CA LEU A 18 -19.29 -0.15 33.49
C LEU A 18 -19.02 -0.20 31.98
N ILE A 19 -19.12 0.94 31.29
CA ILE A 19 -18.83 1.04 29.85
C ILE A 19 -17.37 0.66 29.56
N ALA A 20 -16.42 1.12 30.37
CA ALA A 20 -15.02 0.77 30.21
C ALA A 20 -14.76 -0.74 30.39
N SER A 21 -15.46 -1.36 31.33
CA SER A 21 -15.38 -2.80 31.59
C SER A 21 -15.97 -3.61 30.42
N ASP A 22 -17.12 -3.18 29.87
CA ASP A 22 -17.75 -3.81 28.71
C ASP A 22 -16.85 -3.73 27.46
N ALA A 23 -16.19 -2.58 27.24
CA ALA A 23 -15.24 -2.41 26.14
C ALA A 23 -14.01 -3.33 26.27
N LEU A 24 -13.43 -3.40 27.47
CA LEU A 24 -12.29 -4.27 27.75
C LEU A 24 -12.65 -5.75 27.59
N PHE A 25 -13.81 -6.16 28.09
CA PHE A 25 -14.30 -7.53 27.95
C PHE A 25 -14.50 -7.94 26.48
N SER A 26 -15.08 -7.05 25.67
CA SER A 26 -15.26 -7.27 24.24
C SER A 26 -13.92 -7.49 23.53
N ALA A 27 -12.91 -6.67 23.84
CA ALA A 27 -11.56 -6.82 23.30
C ALA A 27 -10.88 -8.14 23.72
N PHE A 28 -11.07 -8.59 24.96
CA PHE A 28 -10.57 -9.89 25.42
C PHE A 28 -11.23 -11.05 24.70
N LEU A 29 -12.55 -11.00 24.49
CA LEU A 29 -13.25 -12.03 23.75
C LEU A 29 -12.70 -12.16 22.33
N GLU A 30 -12.50 -11.05 21.61
CA GLU A 30 -11.92 -11.03 20.27
C GLU A 30 -10.52 -11.67 20.21
N ALA A 31 -9.68 -11.43 21.22
CA ALA A 31 -8.31 -11.92 21.27
C ALA A 31 -8.15 -13.42 21.62
N TRP A 32 -9.20 -14.07 22.14
CA TRP A 32 -9.10 -15.45 22.65
C TRP A 32 -9.62 -16.51 21.67
N LEU A 33 -8.92 -17.66 21.66
CA LEU A 33 -9.30 -18.85 20.89
C LEU A 33 -10.68 -19.41 21.32
N PRO A 34 -11.46 -20.03 20.41
CA PRO A 34 -12.80 -20.52 20.71
C PRO A 34 -12.90 -21.48 21.91
N ALA A 35 -11.94 -22.41 22.07
CA ALA A 35 -11.92 -23.35 23.20
C ALA A 35 -11.77 -22.66 24.57
N THR A 36 -11.14 -21.47 24.60
CA THR A 36 -11.01 -20.65 25.81
C THR A 36 -12.32 -19.95 26.14
N ARG A 37 -13.14 -19.60 25.14
CA ARG A 37 -14.45 -18.97 25.34
C ARG A 37 -15.46 -19.89 26.00
N ASP A 38 -15.49 -21.18 25.65
CA ASP A 38 -16.37 -22.17 26.30
C ASP A 38 -16.01 -22.39 27.78
N THR A 39 -14.72 -22.31 28.11
CA THR A 39 -14.24 -22.39 29.49
C THR A 39 -14.61 -21.13 30.26
N LEU A 40 -14.48 -19.96 29.64
CA LEU A 40 -14.90 -18.69 30.21
C LEU A 40 -16.41 -18.66 30.47
N ALA A 41 -17.24 -19.12 29.53
CA ALA A 41 -18.70 -19.15 29.70
C ALA A 41 -19.12 -20.01 30.90
N ARG A 42 -18.54 -21.20 31.05
CA ARG A 42 -18.79 -22.07 32.21
C ARG A 42 -18.32 -21.43 33.53
N SER A 43 -17.16 -20.78 33.51
CA SER A 43 -16.64 -20.06 34.68
C SER A 43 -17.54 -18.88 35.06
N PHE A 44 -18.04 -18.14 34.07
CA PHE A 44 -18.93 -17.01 34.26
C PHE A 44 -20.24 -17.40 34.96
N GLU A 45 -20.88 -18.51 34.56
CA GLU A 45 -22.09 -19.00 35.23
C GLU A 45 -21.81 -19.35 36.70
N MET A 46 -20.71 -20.07 36.98
CA MET A 46 -20.31 -20.42 38.34
C MET A 46 -20.09 -19.19 39.22
N HIS A 47 -19.39 -18.17 38.70
CA HIS A 47 -19.15 -16.93 39.44
C HIS A 47 -20.44 -16.10 39.62
N THR A 48 -21.34 -16.12 38.64
CA THR A 48 -22.64 -15.45 38.71
C THR A 48 -23.53 -16.05 39.78
N ASP A 49 -23.59 -17.38 39.87
CA ASP A 49 -24.39 -18.07 40.89
C ASP A 49 -23.86 -17.77 42.32
N ALA A 50 -22.54 -17.72 42.47
CA ALA A 50 -21.90 -17.32 43.72
C ALA A 50 -22.25 -15.86 44.09
N ALA A 51 -22.15 -14.93 43.13
CA ALA A 51 -22.48 -13.53 43.34
C ALA A 51 -23.96 -13.32 43.70
N ARG A 52 -24.88 -14.00 42.99
CA ARG A 52 -26.32 -13.99 43.28
C ARG A 52 -26.61 -14.43 44.71
N THR A 53 -25.97 -15.51 45.16
CA THR A 53 -26.11 -16.01 46.53
C THR A 53 -25.69 -14.96 47.57
N VAL A 54 -24.58 -14.25 47.34
CA VAL A 54 -24.12 -13.18 48.23
C VAL A 54 -25.09 -12.00 48.23
N MET A 55 -25.56 -11.57 47.06
CA MET A 55 -26.47 -10.44 46.93
C MET A 55 -27.81 -10.69 47.61
N LEU A 56 -28.36 -11.91 47.52
CA LEU A 56 -29.61 -12.30 48.19
C LEU A 56 -29.51 -12.32 49.72
N ASN A 57 -28.29 -12.49 50.27
CA ASN A 57 -28.05 -12.54 51.72
C ASN A 57 -27.44 -11.24 52.27
N THR A 58 -27.37 -10.19 51.46
CA THR A 58 -26.85 -8.87 51.84
C THR A 58 -27.95 -7.82 51.70
N ALA A 59 -27.85 -6.69 52.41
CA ALA A 59 -28.79 -5.57 52.31
C ALA A 59 -28.63 -4.81 50.97
N VAL A 60 -28.98 -5.46 49.86
CA VAL A 60 -28.97 -4.92 48.50
C VAL A 60 -30.40 -4.57 48.10
N SER A 61 -30.57 -3.49 47.31
CA SER A 61 -31.89 -3.10 46.84
C SER A 61 -32.39 -4.00 45.71
N ASP A 62 -33.71 -4.19 45.61
CA ASP A 62 -34.34 -4.95 44.52
C ASP A 62 -33.96 -4.41 43.14
N SER A 63 -33.79 -3.08 43.02
CA SER A 63 -33.34 -2.42 41.79
C SER A 63 -31.93 -2.84 41.39
N ALA A 64 -31.02 -3.03 42.34
CA ALA A 64 -29.65 -3.48 42.09
C ALA A 64 -29.61 -4.97 41.73
N LEU A 65 -30.45 -5.80 42.36
CA LEU A 65 -30.60 -7.21 41.97
C LEU A 65 -31.18 -7.34 40.56
N ALA A 66 -32.19 -6.55 40.21
CA ALA A 66 -32.76 -6.53 38.87
C ALA A 66 -31.78 -6.02 37.81
N ALA A 67 -30.90 -5.07 38.15
CA ALA A 67 -29.83 -4.61 37.26
C ALA A 67 -28.79 -5.71 37.04
N PHE A 68 -28.39 -6.41 38.11
CA PHE A 68 -27.48 -7.54 38.03
C PHE A 68 -28.02 -8.64 37.10
N GLU A 69 -29.29 -9.07 37.24
CA GLU A 69 -29.84 -10.12 36.36
C GLU A 69 -29.94 -9.69 34.90
N ARG A 70 -30.23 -8.40 34.62
CA ARG A 70 -30.22 -7.87 33.25
C ARG A 70 -28.81 -7.91 32.65
N ASP A 71 -27.81 -7.54 33.43
CA ASP A 71 -26.42 -7.52 32.98
C ASP A 71 -25.87 -8.94 32.80
N VAL A 72 -26.24 -9.88 33.69
CA VAL A 72 -25.95 -11.31 33.53
C VAL A 72 -26.58 -11.85 32.25
N ALA A 73 -27.85 -11.54 31.98
CA ALA A 73 -28.52 -11.98 30.76
C ALA A 73 -27.85 -11.41 29.50
N ARG A 74 -27.45 -10.13 29.53
CA ARG A 74 -26.68 -9.49 28.45
C ARG A 74 -25.34 -10.20 28.23
N MET A 75 -24.57 -10.42 29.29
CA MET A 75 -23.24 -11.02 29.19
C MET A 75 -23.30 -12.50 28.76
N ARG A 76 -24.33 -13.22 29.20
CA ARG A 76 -24.63 -14.58 28.73
C ARG A 76 -24.94 -14.59 27.24
N ALA A 77 -25.70 -13.61 26.73
CA ALA A 77 -25.95 -13.49 25.30
C ALA A 77 -24.65 -13.26 24.52
N VAL A 78 -23.76 -12.38 25.00
CA VAL A 78 -22.44 -12.12 24.39
C VAL A 78 -21.54 -13.36 24.41
N LEU A 79 -21.57 -14.15 25.49
CA LEU A 79 -20.80 -15.39 25.62
C LEU A 79 -21.38 -16.57 24.82
N ALA A 80 -22.71 -16.57 24.62
CA ALA A 80 -23.43 -17.60 23.87
C ALA A 80 -23.57 -17.29 22.38
N GLU A 81 -23.31 -16.05 21.97
CA GLU A 81 -23.14 -15.72 20.56
C GLU A 81 -22.03 -16.64 20.03
N PRO A 82 -22.32 -17.54 19.07
CA PRO A 82 -21.27 -18.27 18.42
C PRO A 82 -20.29 -17.22 17.91
N ALA A 83 -19.00 -17.39 18.24
CA ALA A 83 -17.93 -16.56 17.68
C ALA A 83 -18.34 -16.30 16.24
N PRO A 84 -18.55 -15.02 15.83
CA PRO A 84 -19.27 -14.69 14.62
C PRO A 84 -18.79 -15.68 13.60
N THR A 85 -19.69 -16.54 13.10
CA THR A 85 -19.29 -17.52 12.12
C THR A 85 -18.79 -16.65 10.99
N GLN A 86 -17.47 -16.46 10.97
CA GLN A 86 -16.75 -16.15 9.79
C GLN A 86 -17.11 -17.37 8.98
N ALA A 87 -18.20 -17.28 8.19
CA ALA A 87 -18.26 -17.94 6.91
C ALA A 87 -16.83 -17.89 6.46
N PRO A 88 -16.12 -19.06 6.39
CA PRO A 88 -14.67 -19.12 6.42
C PRO A 88 -14.25 -17.91 5.63
N LEU A 89 -13.61 -16.92 6.28
CA LEU A 89 -13.18 -15.73 5.56
C LEU A 89 -12.35 -16.40 4.49
N GLU A 90 -12.96 -16.56 3.30
CA GLU A 90 -12.35 -16.95 2.06
C GLU A 90 -11.18 -16.01 2.10
N PRO A 91 -10.01 -16.55 2.43
CA PRO A 91 -9.02 -15.68 3.01
C PRO A 91 -8.84 -14.61 1.97
N ARG A 92 -8.89 -13.34 2.40
CA ARG A 92 -8.78 -12.21 1.46
C ARG A 92 -7.34 -12.22 0.93
N HIS A 93 -7.00 -13.25 0.17
CA HIS A 93 -5.68 -13.77 -0.16
C HIS A 93 -5.31 -13.41 -1.60
N ALA A 94 -6.19 -12.78 -2.35
CA ALA A 94 -5.78 -12.16 -3.60
C ALA A 94 -5.11 -10.82 -3.27
N ILE A 95 -3.78 -10.84 -3.14
CA ILE A 95 -2.95 -9.64 -3.27
C ILE A 95 -3.35 -8.95 -4.57
N GLU A 96 -3.61 -7.65 -4.55
CA GLU A 96 -3.91 -6.96 -5.80
C GLU A 96 -2.70 -7.12 -6.75
N PRO A 97 -2.89 -7.69 -7.96
CA PRO A 97 -1.80 -8.00 -8.89
C PRO A 97 -0.88 -6.81 -9.18
N VAL A 98 -1.43 -5.59 -9.10
CA VAL A 98 -0.71 -4.34 -9.30
C VAL A 98 0.39 -4.08 -8.26
N LEU A 99 0.22 -4.61 -7.04
CA LEU A 99 1.24 -4.54 -5.99
C LEU A 99 2.41 -5.48 -6.30
N LEU A 100 2.16 -6.62 -6.95
CA LEU A 100 3.19 -7.54 -7.44
C LEU A 100 3.84 -7.08 -8.75
N ALA A 101 3.34 -6.01 -9.36
CA ALA A 101 3.95 -5.37 -10.53
C ALA A 101 4.92 -4.25 -10.16
N THR A 102 4.88 -3.78 -8.91
CA THR A 102 5.70 -2.67 -8.40
C THR A 102 6.73 -3.22 -7.43
N THR A 103 7.97 -2.73 -7.48
CA THR A 103 9.05 -3.19 -6.61
C THR A 103 9.84 -2.04 -6.00
N HIS A 104 10.41 -2.28 -4.82
CA HIS A 104 11.30 -1.37 -4.14
C HIS A 104 12.70 -1.51 -4.74
N ILE A 105 13.26 -0.42 -5.23
CA ILE A 105 14.62 -0.38 -5.76
C ILE A 105 15.54 0.19 -4.68
N ARG A 106 16.57 -0.56 -4.31
CA ARG A 106 17.71 -0.07 -3.53
C ARG A 106 18.94 -0.03 -4.42
N THR A 107 19.61 1.12 -4.45
CA THR A 107 20.80 1.33 -5.28
C THR A 107 22.06 1.18 -4.43
N TYR A 108 23.11 0.58 -4.97
CA TYR A 108 24.36 0.34 -4.25
C TYR A 108 25.57 0.80 -5.04
N ALA A 109 26.58 1.32 -4.34
CA ALA A 109 27.93 1.54 -4.86
C ALA A 109 28.90 0.74 -3.99
N GLY A 110 29.45 -0.35 -4.52
CA GLY A 110 30.16 -1.37 -3.75
C GLY A 110 29.24 -1.95 -2.67
N SER A 111 29.71 -2.00 -1.43
CA SER A 111 28.89 -2.46 -0.30
C SER A 111 27.96 -1.38 0.28
N GLN A 112 28.02 -0.13 -0.20
CA GLN A 112 27.29 0.99 0.38
C GLN A 112 25.93 1.17 -0.29
N LEU A 113 24.86 1.20 0.52
CA LEU A 113 23.53 1.62 0.09
C LEU A 113 23.54 3.12 -0.22
N SER A 114 23.12 3.51 -1.41
CA SER A 114 23.12 4.90 -1.89
C SER A 114 21.75 5.56 -1.74
N THR A 115 20.73 5.05 -2.43
CA THR A 115 19.37 5.62 -2.45
C THR A 115 18.31 4.52 -2.54
N SER A 116 17.06 4.91 -2.26
CA SER A 116 15.88 4.10 -2.55
C SER A 116 14.95 4.79 -3.53
N ALA A 117 14.28 3.99 -4.35
CA ALA A 117 13.35 4.41 -5.37
C ALA A 117 12.27 3.34 -5.60
N SER A 118 11.34 3.62 -6.49
CA SER A 118 10.35 2.67 -6.95
C SER A 118 10.68 2.21 -8.36
N GLY A 119 10.17 1.05 -8.72
CA GLY A 119 10.17 0.58 -10.11
C GLY A 119 8.99 -0.34 -10.34
N PHE A 120 8.81 -0.75 -11.58
CA PHE A 120 7.80 -1.73 -11.94
C PHE A 120 8.28 -2.62 -13.08
N PHE A 121 7.57 -3.72 -13.26
CA PHE A 121 7.90 -4.69 -14.30
C PHE A 121 7.10 -4.44 -15.57
N PHE A 122 7.78 -4.50 -16.71
CA PHE A 122 7.18 -4.42 -18.02
C PHE A 122 7.62 -5.62 -18.86
N ARG A 123 6.68 -6.25 -19.55
CA ARG A 123 6.91 -7.39 -20.42
C ARG A 123 6.65 -7.01 -21.87
N ARG A 124 7.64 -7.31 -22.71
CA ARG A 124 7.56 -7.17 -24.17
C ARG A 124 7.85 -8.55 -24.75
N ASP A 125 6.82 -9.17 -25.30
CA ASP A 125 6.86 -10.56 -25.75
C ASP A 125 7.28 -11.48 -24.58
N ASP A 126 8.36 -12.25 -24.73
CA ASP A 126 8.89 -13.13 -23.67
C ASP A 126 9.93 -12.44 -22.76
N ARG A 127 10.23 -11.16 -23.00
CA ARG A 127 11.31 -10.43 -22.30
C ARG A 127 10.75 -9.59 -21.15
N LEU A 128 11.34 -9.74 -19.98
CA LEU A 128 10.99 -9.02 -18.76
C LEU A 128 11.95 -7.85 -18.53
N PHE A 129 11.41 -6.69 -18.17
CA PHE A 129 12.19 -5.49 -17.87
C PHE A 129 11.82 -4.93 -16.51
N LEU A 130 12.81 -4.47 -15.76
CA LEU A 130 12.63 -3.53 -14.66
C LEU A 130 12.69 -2.11 -15.23
N VAL A 131 11.65 -1.33 -14.94
CA VAL A 131 11.51 0.07 -15.37
C VAL A 131 11.55 0.98 -14.17
N THR A 132 12.31 2.08 -14.28
CA THR A 132 12.36 3.17 -13.29
C THR A 132 12.80 4.47 -13.98
N ASN A 133 13.06 5.54 -13.22
CA ASN A 133 13.64 6.75 -13.80
C ASN A 133 15.12 6.59 -14.11
N LEU A 134 15.62 7.34 -15.08
CA LEU A 134 17.05 7.34 -15.44
C LEU A 134 17.91 7.78 -14.26
N HIS A 135 17.51 8.83 -13.55
CA HIS A 135 18.25 9.34 -12.39
C HIS A 135 18.38 8.35 -11.21
N VAL A 136 17.64 7.24 -11.22
CA VAL A 136 17.82 6.16 -10.24
C VAL A 136 19.05 5.32 -10.56
N PHE A 137 19.34 5.12 -11.85
CA PHE A 137 20.49 4.34 -12.34
C PHE A 137 21.73 5.19 -12.59
N ALA A 138 21.56 6.45 -12.98
CA ALA A 138 22.64 7.41 -13.18
C ALA A 138 22.12 8.84 -13.10
N ASP A 139 22.69 9.67 -12.22
CA ASP A 139 22.39 11.10 -12.12
C ASP A 139 23.69 11.90 -11.97
N GLU A 140 24.19 12.44 -13.09
CA GLU A 140 25.41 13.24 -13.14
C GLU A 140 25.38 14.46 -12.20
N PRO A 141 24.29 15.27 -12.15
CA PRO A 141 24.23 16.44 -11.27
C PRO A 141 24.40 16.14 -9.79
N SER A 142 23.90 15.01 -9.29
CA SER A 142 24.09 14.59 -7.89
C SER A 142 25.31 13.69 -7.67
N GLY A 143 26.02 13.30 -8.73
CA GLY A 143 27.14 12.37 -8.65
C GLY A 143 26.71 10.93 -8.28
N HIS A 144 25.47 10.55 -8.60
CA HIS A 144 24.90 9.25 -8.24
C HIS A 144 25.10 8.23 -9.37
N PHE A 145 25.99 7.26 -9.14
CA PHE A 145 26.33 6.19 -10.10
C PHE A 145 26.45 4.83 -9.39
N PRO A 146 25.33 4.20 -9.03
CA PRO A 146 25.33 2.88 -8.41
C PRO A 146 25.87 1.79 -9.35
N ASP A 147 26.58 0.80 -8.84
CA ASP A 147 27.05 -0.35 -9.63
C ASP A 147 25.95 -1.40 -9.89
N ARG A 148 24.98 -1.49 -8.99
CA ARG A 148 23.85 -2.41 -9.06
C ARG A 148 22.62 -1.85 -8.37
N VAL A 149 21.49 -2.48 -8.67
CA VAL A 149 20.26 -2.34 -7.90
C VAL A 149 19.86 -3.67 -7.29
N GLU A 150 19.19 -3.61 -6.14
CA GLU A 150 18.55 -4.75 -5.51
C GLU A 150 17.05 -4.49 -5.43
N ILE A 151 16.28 -5.52 -5.77
CA ILE A 151 14.82 -5.55 -5.70
C ILE A 151 14.35 -6.71 -4.82
N GLU A 152 13.20 -6.55 -4.21
CA GLU A 152 12.54 -7.62 -3.43
C GLU A 152 11.45 -8.27 -4.28
N LEU A 153 11.40 -9.60 -4.27
CA LEU A 153 10.47 -10.43 -5.03
C LEU A 153 9.81 -11.44 -4.10
N HIS A 154 8.48 -11.43 -4.01
CA HIS A 154 7.74 -12.42 -3.24
C HIS A 154 7.91 -13.82 -3.83
N THR A 155 7.93 -14.85 -2.97
CA THR A 155 8.17 -16.25 -3.39
C THR A 155 7.08 -17.23 -2.95
N ASP A 156 6.08 -16.78 -2.20
CA ASP A 156 4.99 -17.61 -1.69
C ASP A 156 3.64 -16.90 -1.79
N THR A 157 2.65 -17.57 -2.41
CA THR A 157 1.31 -17.03 -2.69
C THR A 157 0.41 -16.95 -1.46
N SER A 158 0.75 -17.67 -0.40
CA SER A 158 0.00 -17.76 0.84
C SER A 158 0.72 -17.09 2.00
N ASP A 159 2.00 -16.77 1.84
CA ASP A 159 2.83 -16.11 2.85
C ASP A 159 3.67 -14.97 2.24
N LEU A 160 3.10 -13.78 2.25
CA LEU A 160 3.75 -12.56 1.76
C LEU A 160 4.97 -12.11 2.58
N THR A 161 5.24 -12.73 3.73
CA THR A 161 6.47 -12.46 4.47
C THR A 161 7.68 -13.13 3.82
N GLN A 162 7.47 -14.08 2.91
CA GLN A 162 8.52 -14.74 2.16
C GLN A 162 8.84 -13.99 0.86
N TYR A 163 10.06 -13.48 0.81
CA TYR A 163 10.63 -12.81 -0.34
C TYR A 163 12.10 -13.18 -0.54
N ALA A 164 12.58 -12.96 -1.76
CA ALA A 164 13.98 -13.06 -2.11
C ALA A 164 14.48 -11.69 -2.60
N THR A 165 15.71 -11.35 -2.21
CA THR A 165 16.40 -10.19 -2.78
C THR A 165 17.08 -10.61 -4.07
N PHE A 166 16.76 -9.93 -5.17
CA PHE A 166 17.38 -10.15 -6.46
C PHE A 166 18.27 -8.96 -6.83
N SER A 167 19.52 -9.25 -7.16
CA SER A 167 20.55 -8.25 -7.44
C SER A 167 20.81 -8.14 -8.94
N ILE A 168 20.77 -6.92 -9.47
CA ILE A 168 20.88 -6.62 -10.90
C ILE A 168 22.06 -5.67 -11.12
N PRO A 169 23.16 -6.12 -11.74
CA PRO A 169 24.25 -5.22 -12.09
C PRO A 169 23.77 -4.20 -13.12
N LEU A 170 24.13 -2.92 -12.94
CA LEU A 170 23.80 -1.86 -13.90
C LEU A 170 24.84 -1.74 -15.02
N TYR A 171 26.05 -2.26 -14.80
CA TYR A 171 27.16 -2.18 -15.74
C TYR A 171 27.83 -3.54 -15.94
N GLY A 172 28.20 -3.85 -17.18
CA GLY A 172 28.99 -5.02 -17.55
C GLY A 172 30.15 -4.59 -18.44
N ASN A 173 31.39 -4.92 -18.06
CA ASN A 173 32.61 -4.48 -18.76
C ASN A 173 32.68 -2.95 -18.98
N GLY A 174 32.17 -2.17 -18.02
CA GLY A 174 32.12 -0.70 -18.09
C GLY A 174 31.02 -0.13 -18.99
N ILE A 175 30.15 -0.97 -19.55
CA ILE A 175 29.03 -0.56 -20.42
C ILE A 175 27.73 -0.69 -19.64
N ALA A 176 26.84 0.30 -19.76
CA ALA A 176 25.50 0.25 -19.18
C ALA A 176 24.71 -0.94 -19.74
N LEU A 177 24.11 -1.74 -18.86
CA LEU A 177 23.21 -2.85 -19.21
C LEU A 177 21.75 -2.39 -19.33
N TRP A 178 21.46 -1.18 -18.85
CA TRP A 178 20.17 -0.52 -18.96
C TRP A 178 20.09 0.34 -20.23
N ARG A 179 18.86 0.65 -20.63
CA ARG A 179 18.54 1.42 -21.84
C ARG A 179 17.87 2.72 -21.45
N GLN A 180 18.21 3.79 -22.16
CA GLN A 180 17.55 5.10 -22.06
C GLN A 180 17.08 5.57 -23.44
N ALA A 181 16.22 6.58 -23.46
CA ALA A 181 15.71 7.19 -24.68
C ALA A 181 16.02 8.69 -24.72
N THR A 182 15.98 9.23 -25.92
CA THR A 182 16.06 10.67 -26.17
C THR A 182 14.94 11.02 -27.13
N ASP A 183 14.26 12.13 -26.89
CA ASP A 183 13.26 12.68 -27.80
C ASP A 183 13.70 14.08 -28.30
N THR A 184 12.81 14.77 -29.00
CA THR A 184 13.08 16.11 -29.55
C THR A 184 13.38 17.16 -28.48
N ALA A 185 12.98 16.93 -27.23
CA ALA A 185 13.17 17.84 -26.11
C ALA A 185 14.38 17.47 -25.23
N GLY A 186 15.03 16.33 -25.52
CA GLY A 186 16.27 15.90 -24.90
C GLY A 186 16.18 14.52 -24.25
N SER A 187 16.94 14.32 -23.18
CA SER A 187 16.98 13.05 -22.45
C SER A 187 15.64 12.77 -21.79
N VAL A 188 15.13 11.56 -22.00
CA VAL A 188 13.94 11.07 -21.30
C VAL A 188 14.39 10.44 -19.99
N ASP A 189 13.86 10.90 -18.86
CA ASP A 189 14.23 10.40 -17.53
C ASP A 189 13.53 9.08 -17.20
N ILE A 190 13.70 8.08 -18.08
CA ILE A 190 13.21 6.71 -17.94
C ILE A 190 14.31 5.75 -18.40
N ALA A 191 14.56 4.74 -17.57
CA ALA A 191 15.47 3.65 -17.88
C ALA A 191 14.77 2.30 -17.75
N ALA A 192 15.16 1.37 -18.63
CA ALA A 192 14.72 -0.01 -18.59
C ALA A 192 15.92 -0.95 -18.63
N ILE A 193 15.96 -1.93 -17.72
CA ILE A 193 16.96 -2.99 -17.71
C ILE A 193 16.28 -4.34 -17.86
N GLU A 194 16.79 -5.17 -18.77
CA GLU A 194 16.25 -6.50 -19.01
C GLU A 194 16.64 -7.45 -17.88
N ILE A 195 15.64 -8.15 -17.33
CA ILE A 195 15.83 -9.22 -16.35
C ILE A 195 15.80 -10.54 -17.10
N GLN A 196 16.86 -11.32 -16.92
CA GLN A 196 16.92 -12.69 -17.42
C GLN A 196 16.00 -13.57 -16.54
N SER A 197 14.84 -13.94 -17.07
CA SER A 197 13.79 -14.62 -16.31
C SER A 197 14.21 -15.99 -15.75
N ASP A 198 15.17 -16.67 -16.40
CA ASP A 198 15.77 -17.92 -15.94
C ASP A 198 16.67 -17.76 -14.69
N ARG A 199 17.06 -16.53 -14.36
CA ARG A 199 17.86 -16.20 -13.16
C ARG A 199 17.00 -15.79 -11.97
N LEU A 200 15.71 -15.57 -12.16
CA LEU A 200 14.82 -15.23 -11.05
C LEU A 200 14.80 -16.36 -10.02
N PRO A 201 14.67 -16.04 -8.72
CA PRO A 201 14.45 -17.05 -7.69
C PRO A 201 13.30 -17.98 -8.05
N GLU A 202 13.43 -19.26 -7.70
CA GLU A 202 12.33 -20.22 -7.87
C GLU A 202 11.06 -19.69 -7.19
N ARG A 203 9.90 -19.92 -7.82
CA ARG A 203 8.59 -19.49 -7.32
C ARG A 203 8.40 -17.98 -7.20
N THR A 204 9.24 -17.18 -7.85
CA THR A 204 9.04 -15.73 -7.93
C THR A 204 7.60 -15.41 -8.36
N MET A 205 6.93 -14.64 -7.53
CA MET A 205 5.63 -14.06 -7.80
C MET A 205 5.82 -12.65 -8.32
N LEU A 206 5.51 -12.48 -9.60
CA LEU A 206 5.68 -11.21 -10.28
C LEU A 206 4.55 -11.03 -11.28
N GLN A 207 4.03 -9.81 -11.32
CA GLN A 207 3.14 -9.34 -12.37
C GLN A 207 3.90 -8.32 -13.22
N ALA A 208 3.58 -8.21 -14.50
CA ALA A 208 4.22 -7.23 -15.36
C ALA A 208 3.18 -6.57 -16.25
N PHE A 209 3.25 -5.24 -16.34
CA PHE A 209 2.52 -4.53 -17.38
C PHE A 209 3.04 -4.96 -18.74
N ASP A 210 2.22 -4.82 -19.76
CA ASP A 210 2.57 -5.11 -21.14
C ASP A 210 1.91 -4.08 -22.07
N THR A 211 2.05 -4.29 -23.37
CA THR A 211 1.53 -3.35 -24.37
C THR A 211 0.01 -3.15 -24.33
N SER A 212 -0.76 -4.13 -23.84
CA SER A 212 -2.22 -3.99 -23.69
C SER A 212 -2.59 -2.98 -22.60
N HIS A 213 -1.70 -2.77 -21.63
CA HIS A 213 -1.87 -1.82 -20.53
C HIS A 213 -1.56 -0.38 -20.96
N LEU A 214 -0.88 -0.17 -22.09
CA LEU A 214 -0.63 1.18 -22.65
C LEU A 214 -1.81 1.66 -23.51
N ALA A 215 -2.48 0.73 -24.20
CA ALA A 215 -3.53 1.07 -25.14
C ALA A 215 -4.73 1.75 -24.45
N PRO A 216 -5.37 2.78 -25.07
CA PRO A 216 -6.53 3.43 -24.48
C PRO A 216 -7.78 2.53 -24.39
N GLN A 217 -7.89 1.51 -25.26
CA GLN A 217 -9.03 0.58 -25.31
C GLN A 217 -10.41 1.28 -25.43
N GLY A 218 -10.47 2.42 -26.14
CA GLY A 218 -11.69 3.18 -26.32
C GLY A 218 -12.06 4.12 -25.16
N GLU A 219 -11.20 4.23 -24.14
CA GLU A 219 -11.33 5.21 -23.06
C GLU A 219 -10.36 6.36 -23.26
N ASP A 220 -10.88 7.57 -23.48
CA ASP A 220 -10.07 8.78 -23.56
C ASP A 220 -9.58 9.21 -22.17
N VAL A 221 -8.33 9.67 -22.11
CA VAL A 221 -7.72 10.19 -20.88
C VAL A 221 -7.89 11.70 -20.86
N VAL A 222 -8.53 12.22 -19.80
CA VAL A 222 -8.87 13.64 -19.69
C VAL A 222 -8.33 14.29 -18.41
N ILE A 223 -8.23 15.62 -18.42
CA ILE A 223 -7.85 16.39 -17.23
C ILE A 223 -8.83 16.08 -16.10
N GLY A 224 -8.31 15.88 -14.89
CA GLY A 224 -9.09 15.54 -13.70
C GLY A 224 -9.38 14.04 -13.54
N ASP A 225 -9.01 13.18 -14.49
CA ASP A 225 -9.10 11.73 -14.31
C ASP A 225 -8.32 11.29 -13.06
N ASN A 226 -8.94 10.42 -12.26
CA ASN A 226 -8.31 9.86 -11.07
C ASN A 226 -7.22 8.86 -11.46
N LEU A 227 -6.04 9.07 -10.88
CA LEU A 227 -4.88 8.22 -11.03
C LEU A 227 -4.51 7.57 -9.69
N THR A 228 -3.77 6.47 -9.79
CA THR A 228 -3.12 5.80 -8.67
C THR A 228 -1.63 5.71 -8.96
N VAL A 229 -0.80 6.25 -8.06
CA VAL A 229 0.66 6.14 -8.08
C VAL A 229 1.05 5.14 -7.01
N ILE A 230 1.70 4.05 -7.40
CA ILE A 230 2.05 2.95 -6.48
C ILE A 230 3.57 2.91 -6.30
N GLY A 231 4.06 2.88 -5.07
CA GLY A 231 5.50 2.82 -4.82
C GLY A 231 5.92 2.92 -3.36
N PHE A 232 7.15 3.37 -3.15
CA PHE A 232 7.89 3.34 -1.89
C PHE A 232 8.35 4.75 -1.48
N PRO A 233 7.42 5.68 -1.18
CA PRO A 233 7.75 7.05 -0.81
C PRO A 233 8.60 7.07 0.46
N LEU A 234 9.78 7.67 0.40
CA LEU A 234 10.78 7.71 1.46
C LEU A 234 11.22 6.31 1.93
N GLY A 235 11.03 5.28 1.10
CA GLY A 235 11.19 3.89 1.50
C GLY A 235 10.10 3.39 2.46
N PHE A 236 9.01 4.13 2.66
CA PHE A 236 7.87 3.69 3.46
C PHE A 236 7.07 2.62 2.72
N HIS A 237 6.84 1.50 3.39
CA HIS A 237 6.11 0.33 2.90
C HIS A 237 5.67 -0.54 4.07
N ASP A 238 4.85 -1.55 3.79
CA ASP A 238 4.59 -2.62 4.76
C ASP A 238 5.89 -3.40 4.99
N THR A 239 6.49 -3.28 6.17
CA THR A 239 7.77 -3.97 6.49
C THR A 239 7.59 -5.44 6.85
N VAL A 240 6.35 -5.92 6.98
CA VAL A 240 6.05 -7.34 7.23
C VAL A 240 5.82 -8.05 5.91
N HIS A 241 5.02 -7.46 5.03
CA HIS A 241 4.63 -8.08 3.75
C HIS A 241 5.36 -7.48 2.53
N HIS A 242 6.24 -6.50 2.73
CA HIS A 242 7.06 -5.89 1.68
C HIS A 242 6.26 -5.29 0.49
N LEU A 243 5.05 -4.80 0.76
CA LEU A 243 4.15 -4.24 -0.26
C LEU A 243 4.24 -2.72 -0.37
N ALA A 244 4.18 -2.24 -1.61
CA ALA A 244 4.12 -0.82 -1.94
C ALA A 244 2.86 -0.14 -1.38
N VAL A 245 2.91 1.19 -1.24
CA VAL A 245 1.73 2.01 -0.91
C VAL A 245 1.16 2.66 -2.16
N ALA A 246 -0.16 2.76 -2.22
CA ALA A 246 -0.89 3.44 -3.27
C ALA A 246 -1.27 4.87 -2.84
N ARG A 247 -1.09 5.84 -3.74
CA ARG A 247 -1.45 7.24 -3.55
C ARG A 247 -2.37 7.70 -4.68
N SER A 248 -3.47 8.34 -4.33
CA SER A 248 -4.34 8.98 -5.31
C SER A 248 -3.66 10.21 -5.91
N ALA A 249 -3.91 10.43 -7.20
CA ALA A 249 -3.58 11.64 -7.94
C ALA A 249 -4.72 11.96 -8.92
N SER A 250 -4.63 13.08 -9.58
CA SER A 250 -5.41 13.44 -10.76
C SER A 250 -4.49 13.92 -11.88
N ILE A 251 -4.99 13.88 -13.11
CA ILE A 251 -4.31 14.49 -14.25
C ILE A 251 -4.43 16.02 -14.15
N ALA A 252 -3.30 16.70 -14.07
CA ALA A 252 -3.20 18.15 -13.83
C ALA A 252 -2.79 18.97 -15.08
N SER A 253 -2.62 18.33 -16.23
CA SER A 253 -2.37 19.00 -17.52
C SER A 253 -3.06 18.26 -18.67
N ALA A 254 -3.23 18.90 -19.82
CA ALA A 254 -3.80 18.25 -21.01
C ALA A 254 -3.03 16.97 -21.38
N TYR A 255 -3.64 15.81 -21.18
CA TYR A 255 -3.03 14.52 -21.50
C TYR A 255 -2.89 14.35 -23.02
N GLY A 256 -1.78 13.77 -23.46
CA GLY A 256 -1.40 13.69 -24.88
C GLY A 256 -0.74 14.97 -25.41
N VAL A 257 -0.73 16.06 -24.63
CA VAL A 257 0.05 17.26 -24.93
C VAL A 257 1.31 17.24 -24.07
N ARG A 258 2.48 17.34 -24.73
CA ARG A 258 3.77 17.44 -24.06
C ARG A 258 3.86 18.74 -23.25
N PHE A 259 3.96 18.64 -21.92
CA PHE A 259 4.06 19.83 -21.07
C PHE A 259 5.41 20.52 -21.27
N GLN A 260 5.41 21.82 -21.60
CA GLN A 260 6.62 22.55 -21.97
C GLN A 260 7.45 21.87 -23.08
N GLN A 261 6.77 21.19 -24.02
CA GLN A 261 7.38 20.38 -25.09
C GLN A 261 8.18 19.15 -24.60
N GLN A 262 8.16 18.87 -23.30
CA GLN A 262 8.82 17.70 -22.73
C GLN A 262 7.91 16.47 -22.78
N GLY A 263 8.51 15.27 -22.87
CA GLY A 263 7.82 13.98 -22.93
C GLY A 263 7.06 13.56 -21.67
N TYR A 264 6.54 14.51 -20.88
CA TYR A 264 5.78 14.26 -19.66
C TYR A 264 4.49 15.09 -19.60
N PHE A 265 3.61 14.70 -18.69
CA PHE A 265 2.41 15.42 -18.26
C PHE A 265 2.46 15.68 -16.75
N LEU A 266 1.55 16.51 -16.24
CA LEU A 266 1.48 16.85 -14.82
C LEU A 266 0.43 16.03 -14.07
N THR A 267 0.75 15.73 -12.81
CA THR A 267 -0.14 15.09 -11.83
C THR A 267 -0.08 15.83 -10.49
N ASP A 268 -1.17 15.84 -9.74
CA ASP A 268 -1.30 16.57 -8.46
C ASP A 268 -1.16 15.69 -7.19
N ALA A 269 -0.42 14.59 -7.28
CA ALA A 269 -0.20 13.73 -6.12
C ALA A 269 0.68 14.38 -5.04
N ARG A 270 0.34 14.15 -3.77
CA ARG A 270 1.29 14.34 -2.65
C ARG A 270 2.29 13.19 -2.65
N THR A 271 3.25 13.17 -3.58
CA THR A 271 4.34 12.18 -3.60
C THR A 271 5.55 12.71 -2.84
N HIS A 272 6.44 11.80 -2.43
CA HIS A 272 7.70 12.15 -1.75
C HIS A 272 8.88 11.53 -2.51
N ARG A 273 10.12 11.99 -2.22
CA ARG A 273 11.35 11.32 -2.67
C ARG A 273 11.24 9.81 -2.42
N GLY A 274 11.72 8.96 -3.32
CA GLY A 274 11.53 7.50 -3.25
C GLY A 274 10.34 6.97 -4.06
N SER A 275 9.41 7.86 -4.47
CA SER A 275 8.34 7.51 -5.43
C SER A 275 8.82 7.58 -6.89
N SER A 276 10.05 8.06 -7.15
CA SER A 276 10.67 8.08 -8.47
C SER A 276 10.64 6.68 -9.06
N GLY A 277 10.12 6.55 -10.28
CA GLY A 277 9.98 5.28 -11.00
C GLY A 277 8.66 4.56 -10.74
N SER A 278 7.78 5.10 -9.88
CA SER A 278 6.45 4.54 -9.65
C SER A 278 5.59 4.55 -10.91
N PRO A 279 4.85 3.47 -11.21
CA PRO A 279 3.86 3.49 -12.27
C PRO A 279 2.72 4.46 -11.93
N VAL A 280 2.30 5.26 -12.91
CA VAL A 280 1.14 6.15 -12.84
C VAL A 280 0.00 5.51 -13.60
N LEU A 281 -1.01 5.07 -12.86
CA LEU A 281 -2.05 4.18 -13.34
C LEU A 281 -3.41 4.85 -13.34
N ARG A 282 -4.23 4.54 -14.34
CA ARG A 282 -5.67 4.82 -14.34
C ARG A 282 -6.42 3.51 -14.22
N ARG A 283 -7.52 3.50 -13.48
CA ARG A 283 -8.43 2.35 -13.44
C ARG A 283 -9.46 2.47 -14.57
N ARG A 284 -9.60 1.41 -15.35
CA ARG A 284 -10.53 1.33 -16.48
C ARG A 284 -11.97 1.24 -16.02
N SER A 285 -12.85 1.90 -16.75
CA SER A 285 -14.29 1.86 -16.51
C SER A 285 -14.87 0.58 -17.11
N GLY A 286 -15.42 -0.29 -16.26
CA GLY A 286 -16.13 -1.51 -16.70
C GLY A 286 -15.29 -2.78 -16.82
N VAL A 287 -13.96 -2.72 -16.64
CA VAL A 287 -13.12 -3.91 -16.51
C VAL A 287 -12.93 -4.24 -15.03
N GLN A 288 -13.57 -5.31 -14.57
CA GLN A 288 -13.37 -5.83 -13.22
C GLN A 288 -12.60 -7.15 -13.29
N SER A 289 -11.43 -7.16 -12.70
CA SER A 289 -10.64 -8.36 -12.47
C SER A 289 -9.90 -8.18 -11.15
N ARG A 290 -9.92 -9.23 -10.31
CA ARG A 290 -9.18 -9.24 -9.04
C ARG A 290 -7.81 -9.90 -9.18
N ASP A 291 -7.62 -10.72 -10.22
CA ASP A 291 -6.46 -11.60 -10.38
C ASP A 291 -5.58 -11.23 -11.58
N SER A 292 -5.85 -10.10 -12.25
CA SER A 292 -5.01 -9.59 -13.34
C SER A 292 -4.81 -8.09 -13.29
N LEU A 293 -3.83 -7.61 -14.08
CA LEU A 293 -3.57 -6.20 -14.30
C LEU A 293 -4.53 -5.54 -15.31
N LEU A 294 -5.43 -6.30 -15.95
CA LEU A 294 -6.36 -5.81 -16.98
C LEU A 294 -7.16 -4.54 -16.60
N PRO A 295 -7.62 -4.36 -15.35
CA PRO A 295 -8.33 -3.14 -14.94
C PRO A 295 -7.46 -1.89 -14.93
N TRP A 296 -6.15 -2.02 -15.06
CA TRP A 296 -5.20 -0.93 -14.98
C TRP A 296 -4.71 -0.52 -16.38
N GLN A 297 -4.64 0.78 -16.59
CA GLN A 297 -3.96 1.38 -17.71
C GLN A 297 -2.72 2.13 -17.19
N LEU A 298 -1.56 1.82 -17.76
CA LEU A 298 -0.31 2.48 -17.46
C LEU A 298 -0.19 3.75 -18.33
N LEU A 299 -0.32 4.91 -17.70
CA LEU A 299 -0.28 6.20 -18.39
C LEU A 299 1.11 6.82 -18.42
N GLY A 300 1.89 6.58 -17.37
CA GLY A 300 3.21 7.15 -17.24
C GLY A 300 4.03 6.61 -16.09
N VAL A 301 5.18 7.22 -15.88
CA VAL A 301 6.12 6.90 -14.80
C VAL A 301 6.41 8.17 -14.02
N HIS A 302 6.14 8.13 -12.72
CA HIS A 302 6.37 9.26 -11.82
C HIS A 302 7.87 9.59 -11.77
N SER A 303 8.22 10.87 -11.86
CA SER A 303 9.60 11.37 -11.77
C SER A 303 9.72 12.38 -10.63
N THR A 304 9.92 13.66 -10.94
CA THR A 304 10.23 14.71 -9.97
C THR A 304 9.04 15.62 -9.71
N ARG A 305 9.07 16.29 -8.56
CA ARG A 305 8.14 17.39 -8.26
C ARG A 305 8.42 18.55 -9.20
N MET A 306 7.37 19.10 -9.78
CA MET A 306 7.45 20.34 -10.54
C MET A 306 7.38 21.51 -9.55
N ASP A 307 8.33 22.42 -9.66
CA ASP A 307 8.37 23.60 -8.80
C ASP A 307 8.73 24.85 -9.59
N MET A 308 8.23 26.02 -9.15
CA MET A 308 8.61 27.29 -9.75
C MET A 308 9.93 27.73 -9.18
N ARG A 309 10.98 27.78 -10.01
CA ARG A 309 12.33 28.22 -9.60
C ARG A 309 12.36 29.62 -8.97
N THR A 310 11.34 30.44 -9.21
CA THR A 310 11.21 31.82 -8.73
C THR A 310 10.31 31.97 -7.50
N ARG A 311 9.79 30.89 -6.91
CA ARG A 311 8.90 31.00 -5.75
C ARG A 311 9.64 31.43 -4.49
N ASP A 312 8.97 32.19 -3.63
CA ASP A 312 9.45 32.51 -2.30
C ASP A 312 9.20 31.32 -1.37
N LEU A 313 10.26 30.64 -0.92
CA LEU A 313 10.15 29.47 -0.06
C LEU A 313 9.50 29.75 1.31
N ALA A 314 9.47 31.01 1.75
CA ALA A 314 8.89 31.42 3.03
C ALA A 314 7.41 31.81 2.92
N GLN A 315 6.95 32.22 1.74
CA GLN A 315 5.59 32.75 1.53
C GLN A 315 4.73 31.84 0.63
N ASP A 316 5.36 31.13 -0.30
CA ASP A 316 4.67 30.30 -1.29
C ASP A 316 4.73 28.82 -0.93
N GLU A 317 3.55 28.20 -0.83
CA GLU A 317 3.44 26.74 -0.80
C GLU A 317 3.98 26.13 -2.11
N SER A 318 4.49 24.90 -2.04
CA SER A 318 4.86 24.18 -3.25
C SER A 318 3.64 23.96 -4.13
N LEU A 319 3.81 23.99 -5.46
CA LEU A 319 2.72 23.78 -6.41
C LEU A 319 1.90 22.49 -6.18
N GLY A 320 2.49 21.48 -5.53
CA GLY A 320 1.86 20.16 -5.37
C GLY A 320 1.76 19.38 -6.67
N LEU A 321 2.48 19.81 -7.72
CA LEU A 321 2.50 19.20 -9.04
C LEU A 321 3.74 18.33 -9.22
N ASN A 322 3.60 17.29 -10.02
CA ASN A 322 4.67 16.34 -10.33
C ASN A 322 4.68 16.02 -11.82
N CYS A 323 5.86 15.73 -12.34
CA CYS A 323 6.05 15.27 -13.69
C CYS A 323 5.89 13.75 -13.77
N ALA A 324 5.11 13.28 -14.74
CA ALA A 324 4.99 11.88 -15.11
C ALA A 324 5.35 11.70 -16.60
N TRP A 325 6.40 10.95 -16.90
CA TRP A 325 6.81 10.68 -18.28
C TRP A 325 5.83 9.72 -18.94
N TYR A 326 5.48 9.97 -20.21
CA TYR A 326 4.56 9.10 -20.94
C TYR A 326 5.09 7.68 -21.04
N ALA A 327 4.23 6.69 -20.79
CA ALA A 327 4.63 5.27 -20.76
C ALA A 327 4.84 4.68 -22.17
N ASP A 328 4.52 5.40 -23.23
CA ASP A 328 4.77 4.97 -24.61
C ASP A 328 6.27 4.85 -24.94
N VAL A 329 7.14 5.56 -24.22
CA VAL A 329 8.60 5.43 -24.32
C VAL A 329 9.07 3.99 -24.07
N LEU A 330 8.33 3.20 -23.30
CA LEU A 330 8.64 1.78 -23.06
C LEU A 330 8.66 0.98 -24.36
N MET A 331 7.88 1.38 -25.37
CA MET A 331 7.87 0.76 -26.70
C MET A 331 9.15 1.02 -27.50
N VAL A 332 9.93 2.03 -27.13
CA VAL A 332 11.26 2.31 -27.68
C VAL A 332 12.32 1.56 -26.87
N LEU A 333 12.27 1.67 -25.55
CA LEU A 333 13.26 1.07 -24.65
C LEU A 333 13.28 -0.46 -24.71
N THR A 334 12.13 -1.10 -24.94
CA THR A 334 11.99 -2.56 -24.87
C THR A 334 12.02 -3.25 -26.23
N ARG A 335 12.38 -2.54 -27.32
CA ARG A 335 12.50 -3.16 -28.65
C ARG A 335 13.51 -4.32 -28.63
N PRO A 336 13.31 -5.36 -29.45
CA PRO A 336 14.37 -6.31 -29.76
C PRO A 336 15.64 -5.56 -30.19
N ALA A 337 16.79 -6.04 -29.73
CA ALA A 337 18.09 -5.46 -30.08
C ALA A 337 18.41 -5.69 -31.56
#